data_AF-A0A7V9BUC7-F1
#
_entry.id   AF-A0A7V9BUC7-F1
#
_cell.length_a   1.000
_cell.length_b   1.000
_cell.length_c   1.000
_cell.angle_alpha   90.00
_cell.angle_beta   90.00
_cell.angle_gamma   90.00
#
_symmetry.space_group_name_H-M   'P 1'
#
loop_
_entity.id
_entity.type
_entity.pdbx_description
1 polymer ?
#
loop_
_entity_poly.entity_id
_entity_poly.type
_entity_poly.pdbx_seq_one_letter_code
_entity_poly.pdbx_strand_id
1 'polypeptide(L)'
;TAIVRGTVVSTWTELDAGDRVWTRARVAVSSTLKGNDLPAELIVDELGGTYGSVTLGMPGRAWFSPDEDVLLFLYLHPNGRWVPVQSHLGKLDIRRAPGEDRQYVRTWQQSETLGIAYDGRFLPHPPVGSREYLDEVLDRVNARVASGWDGGAIPGIPTDTLRAINLPETRIPR
;
A
#
# COMPACT_ATOMS: atom_id res chain seq x y z
N THR A 1 9.83 0.36 -7.85
CA THR A 1 8.63 -0.11 -7.12
C THR A 1 9.07 -0.79 -5.85
N ALA A 2 8.20 -0.90 -4.86
CA ALA A 2 8.49 -1.53 -3.58
C ALA A 2 7.29 -2.34 -3.10
N ILE A 3 7.54 -3.39 -2.33
CA ILE A 3 6.52 -4.11 -1.58
C ILE A 3 7.02 -4.18 -0.14
N VAL A 4 6.28 -3.59 0.79
CA VAL A 4 6.68 -3.46 2.19
C VAL A 4 5.56 -3.87 3.13
N ARG A 5 5.92 -4.46 4.26
CA ARG A 5 5.05 -4.55 5.44
C ARG A 5 5.47 -3.48 6.43
N GLY A 6 4.52 -2.88 7.10
CA GLY A 6 4.81 -1.90 8.14
C GLY A 6 3.61 -1.50 8.95
N THR A 7 3.83 -0.59 9.90
CA THR A 7 2.78 0.00 10.73
C THR A 7 2.68 1.49 10.42
N VAL A 8 1.46 2.00 10.24
CA VAL A 8 1.26 3.45 10.08
C VAL A 8 1.45 4.13 11.43
N VAL A 9 2.46 4.99 11.50
CA VAL A 9 2.82 5.76 12.70
C VAL A 9 1.94 7.00 12.82
N SER A 10 1.73 7.70 11.70
CA SER A 10 0.95 8.93 11.68
C SER A 10 0.40 9.21 10.29
N THR A 11 -0.68 9.99 10.26
CA THR A 11 -1.26 10.52 9.02
C THR A 11 -1.47 12.03 9.15
N TRP A 12 -1.29 12.75 8.04
CA TRP A 12 -1.55 14.20 7.97
C TRP A 12 -1.89 14.61 6.54
N THR A 13 -2.34 15.85 6.37
CA THR A 13 -2.57 16.44 5.05
C THR A 13 -1.68 17.65 4.84
N GLU A 14 -1.32 17.90 3.59
CA GLU A 14 -0.57 19.10 3.19
C GLU A 14 -0.92 19.53 1.77
N LEU A 15 -0.59 20.77 1.44
CA LEU A 15 -0.61 21.28 0.07
C LEU A 15 0.77 21.10 -0.56
N ASP A 16 0.81 20.67 -1.83
CA ASP A 16 2.02 20.80 -2.63
C ASP A 16 2.16 22.22 -3.24
N ALA A 17 3.26 22.46 -3.95
CA ALA A 17 3.53 23.74 -4.61
C ALA A 17 2.51 24.11 -5.71
N GLY A 18 1.63 23.19 -6.11
CA GLY A 18 0.55 23.42 -7.06
C GLY A 18 -0.83 23.43 -6.41
N ASP A 19 -0.91 23.72 -5.11
CA ASP A 19 -2.14 23.77 -4.31
C ASP A 19 -2.98 22.47 -4.32
N ARG A 20 -2.33 21.33 -4.57
CA ARG A 20 -3.00 20.03 -4.47
C ARG A 20 -2.94 19.50 -3.05
N VAL A 21 -4.08 19.04 -2.54
CA VAL A 21 -4.15 18.39 -1.22
C VAL A 21 -3.64 16.96 -1.35
N TRP A 22 -2.65 16.64 -0.54
CA TRP A 22 -2.10 15.30 -0.37
C TRP A 22 -2.37 14.81 1.06
N THR A 23 -2.85 13.57 1.18
CA THR A 23 -2.85 12.84 2.45
C THR A 23 -1.56 12.01 2.50
N ARG A 24 -0.86 12.09 3.62
CA ARG A 24 0.41 11.40 3.85
C ARG A 24 0.27 10.45 5.00
N ALA A 25 0.86 9.27 4.85
CA ALA A 25 1.03 8.29 5.90
C ALA A 25 2.52 8.02 6.12
N ARG A 26 2.98 8.19 7.36
CA ARG A 26 4.30 7.72 7.77
C ARG A 26 4.18 6.25 8.16
N VAL A 27 4.93 5.39 7.49
CA VAL A 27 4.91 3.94 7.70
C VAL A 27 6.26 3.51 8.25
N ALA A 28 6.28 2.95 9.46
CA ALA A 28 7.44 2.25 9.99
C ALA A 28 7.52 0.87 9.32
N VAL A 29 8.54 0.68 8.49
CA VAL A 29 8.73 -0.54 7.71
C VAL A 29 9.27 -1.64 8.60
N SER A 30 8.51 -2.73 8.73
CA SER A 30 8.90 -3.92 9.49
C SER A 30 9.57 -4.99 8.63
N SER A 31 9.19 -5.08 7.35
CA SER A 31 9.90 -5.91 6.38
C SER A 31 9.74 -5.37 4.96
N THR A 32 10.79 -5.58 4.15
CA THR A 32 10.76 -5.28 2.71
C THR A 32 10.73 -6.59 1.95
N LEU A 33 9.70 -6.79 1.13
CA LEU A 33 9.50 -7.98 0.28
C LEU A 33 10.04 -7.76 -1.14
N LYS A 34 10.04 -6.50 -1.61
CA LYS A 34 10.62 -6.07 -2.89
C LYS A 34 11.07 -4.62 -2.80
N GLY A 35 12.14 -4.29 -3.51
CA GLY A 35 12.77 -2.96 -3.51
C GLY A 35 14.00 -2.97 -2.62
N ASN A 36 15.05 -2.26 -3.04
CA ASN A 36 16.33 -2.20 -2.33
C ASN A 36 16.50 -0.84 -1.66
N ASP A 37 17.28 -0.82 -0.58
CA ASP A 37 17.70 0.37 0.17
C ASP A 37 16.54 1.28 0.63
N LEU A 38 15.41 0.68 0.98
CA LEU A 38 14.29 1.42 1.55
C LEU A 38 14.63 1.87 2.99
N PRO A 39 14.31 3.11 3.36
CA PRO A 39 14.47 3.58 4.73
C PRO A 39 13.56 2.82 5.70
N ALA A 40 13.93 2.83 6.99
CA ALA A 40 13.12 2.25 8.06
C ALA A 40 11.75 2.94 8.22
N GLU A 41 11.62 4.18 7.75
CA GLU A 41 10.34 4.89 7.66
C GLU A 41 10.11 5.38 6.23
N LEU A 42 8.93 5.09 5.69
CA LEU A 42 8.49 5.56 4.37
C LEU A 42 7.34 6.55 4.52
N ILE A 43 7.36 7.63 3.74
CA ILE A 43 6.19 8.47 3.54
C ILE A 43 5.44 7.97 2.31
N VAL A 44 4.20 7.58 2.52
CA VAL A 44 3.29 7.13 1.47
C VAL A 44 2.28 8.25 1.23
N ASP A 45 2.29 8.75 0.00
CA ASP A 45 1.43 9.83 -0.45
C ASP A 45 0.18 9.28 -1.16
N GLU A 46 -0.95 9.91 -0.89
CA GLU A 46 -2.21 9.71 -1.61
C GLU A 46 -2.82 11.05 -1.97
N LEU A 47 -3.36 11.15 -3.19
CA LEU A 47 -3.99 12.38 -3.64
C LEU A 47 -5.38 12.52 -2.99
N GLY A 48 -5.70 13.72 -2.53
CA GLY A 48 -6.94 14.01 -1.83
C GLY A 48 -6.74 14.14 -0.32
N GLY A 49 -7.79 14.60 0.35
CA GLY A 49 -7.81 14.82 1.80
C GLY A 49 -8.54 16.11 2.15
N THR A 50 -8.37 16.55 3.38
CA THR A 50 -8.86 17.85 3.85
C THR A 50 -7.69 18.62 4.44
N TYR A 51 -7.39 19.80 3.91
CA TYR A 51 -6.38 20.73 4.42
C TYR A 51 -7.01 22.10 4.67
N GLY A 52 -7.13 22.51 5.94
CA GLY A 52 -7.87 23.70 6.31
C GLY A 52 -9.33 23.63 5.85
N SER A 53 -9.76 24.57 5.01
CA SER A 53 -11.10 24.61 4.40
C SER A 53 -11.20 23.89 3.06
N VAL A 54 -10.08 23.40 2.50
CA VAL A 54 -10.04 22.75 1.19
C VAL A 54 -10.19 21.25 1.37
N THR A 55 -11.22 20.67 0.76
CA THR A 55 -11.41 19.22 0.69
C THR A 55 -11.33 18.76 -0.75
N LEU A 56 -10.46 17.79 -1.02
CA LEU A 56 -10.34 17.10 -2.30
C LEU A 56 -10.74 15.63 -2.11
N GLY A 57 -11.88 15.26 -2.68
CA GLY A 57 -12.31 13.86 -2.79
C GLY A 57 -11.56 13.15 -3.91
N MET A 58 -11.11 11.93 -3.65
CA MET A 58 -10.45 11.09 -4.65
C MET A 58 -11.01 9.67 -4.55
N PRO A 59 -12.00 9.33 -5.40
CA PRO A 59 -12.63 8.03 -5.36
C PRO A 59 -11.61 6.89 -5.45
N GLY A 60 -11.68 5.95 -4.51
CA GLY A 60 -10.80 4.79 -4.49
C GLY A 60 -9.37 5.07 -4.01
N ARG A 61 -9.10 6.22 -3.37
CA ARG A 61 -7.82 6.45 -2.67
C ARG A 61 -7.59 5.43 -1.56
N ALA A 62 -6.33 5.11 -1.28
CA ALA A 62 -6.00 4.36 -0.06
C ALA A 62 -6.22 5.25 1.16
N TRP A 63 -6.91 4.72 2.17
CA TRP A 63 -7.13 5.40 3.44
C TRP A 63 -6.21 4.81 4.48
N PHE A 64 -5.49 5.65 5.21
CA PHE A 64 -4.58 5.22 6.27
C PHE A 64 -5.08 5.67 7.64
N SER A 65 -5.04 4.78 8.62
CA SER A 65 -5.29 5.06 10.04
C SER A 65 -4.00 4.85 10.84
N PRO A 66 -3.66 5.71 11.82
CA PRO A 66 -2.60 5.40 12.77
C PRO A 66 -2.81 4.03 13.45
N ASP A 67 -1.69 3.36 13.74
CA ASP A 67 -1.59 2.03 14.35
C ASP A 67 -2.11 0.86 13.49
N GLU A 68 -2.40 1.06 12.20
CA GLU A 68 -2.74 -0.05 11.31
C GLU A 68 -1.48 -0.81 10.84
N ASP A 69 -1.53 -2.14 10.85
CA ASP A 69 -0.53 -3.02 10.20
C ASP A 69 -0.93 -3.20 8.74
N VAL A 70 -0.01 -2.95 7.82
CA VAL A 70 -0.29 -2.89 6.37
C VAL A 70 0.74 -3.65 5.56
N LEU A 71 0.26 -4.24 4.47
CA LEU A 71 1.08 -4.69 3.36
C LEU A 71 0.82 -3.75 2.17
N LEU A 72 1.88 -3.06 1.72
CA LEU A 72 1.81 -2.02 0.71
C LEU A 72 2.55 -2.42 -0.56
N PHE A 73 1.90 -2.25 -1.69
CA PHE A 73 2.45 -2.32 -3.02
C PHE A 73 2.63 -0.90 -3.52
N LEU A 74 3.87 -0.44 -3.62
CA LEU A 74 4.20 0.96 -3.87
C LEU A 74 4.90 1.13 -5.21
N TYR A 75 4.61 2.24 -5.87
CA TYR A 75 5.44 2.75 -6.96
C TYR A 75 6.01 4.12 -6.59
N LEU A 76 7.24 4.37 -7.05
CA LEU A 76 7.88 5.67 -6.92
C LEU A 76 7.42 6.51 -8.10
N HIS A 77 6.56 7.49 -7.84
CA HIS A 77 6.10 8.43 -8.85
C HIS A 77 7.27 9.30 -9.33
N PRO A 78 7.30 9.77 -10.60
CA PRO A 78 8.41 10.57 -11.15
C PRO A 78 8.79 11.84 -10.37
N ASN A 79 7.90 12.33 -9.50
CA ASN A 79 8.17 13.46 -8.60
C ASN A 79 8.81 13.04 -7.26
N GLY A 80 9.24 11.79 -7.13
CA GLY A 80 9.92 11.26 -5.94
C GLY A 80 8.99 10.78 -4.82
N ARG A 81 7.67 10.73 -5.05
CA ARG A 81 6.69 10.29 -4.04
C ARG A 81 6.42 8.80 -4.12
N TRP A 82 6.41 8.11 -2.98
CA TRP A 82 5.90 6.74 -2.91
C TRP A 82 4.39 6.79 -2.82
N VAL A 83 3.71 6.11 -3.73
CA VAL A 83 2.25 6.03 -3.70
C VAL A 83 1.80 4.58 -3.91
N PRO A 84 0.63 4.19 -3.37
CA PRO A 84 0.06 2.87 -3.61
C PRO A 84 -0.21 2.60 -5.09
N VAL A 85 0.13 1.40 -5.54
CA VAL A 85 -0.19 0.91 -6.87
C VAL A 85 -1.70 0.80 -7.00
N GLN A 86 -2.30 1.49 -7.98
CA GLN A 86 -3.76 1.52 -8.17
C GLN A 86 -4.52 1.96 -6.90
N SER A 87 -3.95 2.91 -6.15
CA SER A 87 -4.57 3.51 -4.97
C SER A 87 -4.95 2.46 -3.91
N HIS A 88 -6.21 2.37 -3.47
CA HIS A 88 -6.62 1.43 -2.41
C HIS A 88 -6.31 -0.04 -2.70
N LEU A 89 -6.17 -0.45 -3.97
CA LEU A 89 -5.79 -1.83 -4.33
C LEU A 89 -4.34 -2.15 -3.96
N GLY A 90 -3.48 -1.13 -3.85
CA GLY A 90 -2.09 -1.25 -3.44
C GLY A 90 -1.91 -1.32 -1.93
N LYS A 91 -3.00 -1.23 -1.14
CA LYS A 91 -3.00 -1.30 0.31
C LYS A 91 -3.82 -2.50 0.79
N LEU A 92 -3.19 -3.36 1.58
CA LEU A 92 -3.85 -4.43 2.30
C LEU A 92 -3.76 -4.17 3.80
N ASP A 93 -4.90 -4.14 4.48
CA ASP A 93 -4.96 -4.05 5.93
C ASP A 93 -4.73 -5.44 6.52
N ILE A 94 -3.79 -5.54 7.46
CA ILE A 94 -3.47 -6.77 8.17
C ILE A 94 -4.22 -6.77 9.50
N ARG A 95 -5.03 -7.80 9.74
CA ARG A 95 -5.85 -7.91 10.93
C ARG A 95 -5.84 -9.31 11.51
N ARG A 96 -6.15 -9.39 12.81
CA ARG A 96 -6.36 -10.64 13.53
C ARG A 96 -7.77 -10.63 14.11
N ALA A 97 -8.54 -11.70 13.88
CA ALA A 97 -9.85 -11.83 14.49
C ALA A 97 -9.70 -12.19 15.99
N PRO A 98 -10.62 -11.75 16.86
CA PRO A 98 -10.59 -12.14 18.27
C PRO A 98 -10.60 -13.66 18.42
N GLY A 99 -9.68 -14.19 19.23
CA GLY A 99 -9.57 -15.64 19.48
C GLY A 99 -8.84 -16.43 18.39
N GLU A 100 -8.26 -15.76 17.38
CA GLU A 100 -7.46 -16.42 16.35
C GLU A 100 -5.99 -16.06 16.43
N ASP A 101 -5.13 -17.04 16.15
CA ASP A 101 -3.68 -16.83 16.13
C ASP A 101 -3.19 -16.29 14.77
N ARG A 102 -3.94 -16.57 13.69
CA ARG A 102 -3.58 -16.19 12.33
C ARG A 102 -4.01 -14.76 12.00
N GLN A 103 -3.17 -14.07 11.26
CA GLN A 103 -3.50 -12.78 10.65
C GLN A 103 -4.07 -13.02 9.25
N TYR A 104 -5.00 -12.17 8.84
CA TYR A 104 -5.56 -12.16 7.48
C TYR A 104 -5.43 -10.76 6.89
N VAL A 105 -5.47 -10.68 5.56
CA VAL A 105 -5.45 -9.42 4.82
C VAL A 105 -6.84 -9.07 4.31
N ARG A 106 -7.10 -7.77 4.12
CA ARG A 106 -8.27 -7.29 3.40
C ARG A 106 -7.91 -6.05 2.60
N THR A 107 -8.55 -5.91 1.44
CA THR A 107 -8.70 -4.59 0.81
C THR A 107 -9.89 -3.89 1.43
N TRP A 108 -9.78 -2.58 1.60
CA TRP A 108 -10.92 -1.75 1.96
C TRP A 108 -10.99 -0.55 1.04
N GLN A 109 -12.19 -0.34 0.48
CA GLN A 109 -12.53 0.87 -0.23
C GLN A 109 -13.57 1.60 0.60
N GLN A 110 -13.22 2.74 1.17
CA GLN A 110 -14.21 3.60 1.78
C GLN A 110 -15.07 4.24 0.68
N SER A 111 -16.39 4.16 0.84
CA SER A 111 -17.32 4.93 0.02
C SER A 111 -17.24 6.39 0.46
N GLU A 112 -16.66 7.26 -0.38
CA GLU A 112 -16.65 8.71 -0.13
C GLU A 112 -18.06 9.30 -0.09
N THR A 113 -19.04 8.64 -0.72
CA THR A 113 -20.44 9.07 -0.83
C THR A 113 -21.12 9.26 0.52
N LEU A 114 -20.65 8.58 1.57
CA LEU A 114 -21.27 8.67 2.89
C LEU A 114 -20.73 9.82 3.74
N GLY A 115 -19.58 10.42 3.39
CA GLY A 115 -18.95 11.49 4.20
C GLY A 115 -18.60 11.07 5.64
N ILE A 116 -18.74 9.79 5.98
CA ILE A 116 -18.46 9.25 7.31
C ILE A 116 -16.99 8.90 7.36
N ALA A 117 -16.22 9.63 8.16
CA ALA A 117 -14.87 9.22 8.54
C ALA A 117 -14.97 7.89 9.31
N TYR A 118 -14.39 6.83 8.75
CA TYR A 118 -14.43 5.51 9.35
C TYR A 118 -13.00 5.02 9.59
N ASP A 119 -12.73 4.57 10.81
CA ASP A 119 -11.45 3.96 11.14
C ASP A 119 -11.48 2.49 10.70
N GLY A 120 -10.64 2.13 9.72
CA GLY A 120 -10.56 0.79 9.12
C GLY A 120 -10.34 -0.34 10.12
N ARG A 121 -9.81 -0.01 11.32
CA ARG A 121 -9.64 -0.95 12.44
C ARG A 121 -10.97 -1.50 12.97
N PHE A 122 -12.08 -0.79 12.80
CA PHE A 122 -13.39 -1.21 13.31
C PHE A 122 -14.25 -1.98 12.29
N LEU A 123 -13.76 -2.18 11.06
CA LEU A 123 -14.53 -2.91 10.06
C LEU A 123 -14.83 -4.34 10.56
N PRO A 124 -16.03 -4.88 10.33
CA PRO A 124 -16.33 -6.26 10.70
C PRO A 124 -15.33 -7.25 10.10
N HIS A 125 -14.99 -8.28 10.86
CA HIS A 125 -14.18 -9.39 10.37
C HIS A 125 -15.02 -10.21 9.37
N PRO A 126 -14.49 -10.55 8.18
CA PRO A 126 -15.21 -11.41 7.25
C PRO A 126 -15.37 -12.83 7.83
N PRO A 127 -16.31 -13.64 7.30
CA PRO A 127 -16.41 -15.06 7.66
C PRO A 127 -15.09 -15.80 7.41
N VAL A 128 -14.82 -16.84 8.21
CA VAL A 128 -13.55 -17.60 8.16
C VAL A 128 -13.23 -18.11 6.74
N GLY A 129 -14.23 -18.65 6.04
CA GLY A 129 -14.06 -19.18 4.67
C GLY A 129 -13.84 -18.13 3.57
N SER A 130 -13.91 -16.84 3.91
CA SER A 130 -13.70 -15.72 2.97
C SER A 130 -12.45 -14.91 3.30
N ARG A 131 -11.62 -15.37 4.25
CA ARG A 131 -10.38 -14.70 4.64
C ARG A 131 -9.24 -15.15 3.74
N GLU A 132 -8.42 -14.20 3.31
CA GLU A 132 -7.10 -14.47 2.79
C GLU A 132 -6.08 -14.32 3.91
N TYR A 133 -5.40 -15.40 4.28
CA TYR A 133 -4.45 -15.33 5.40
C TYR A 133 -3.12 -14.70 4.98
N LEU A 134 -2.51 -13.96 5.91
CA LEU A 134 -1.31 -13.18 5.65
C LEU A 134 -0.12 -14.05 5.24
N ASP A 135 0.09 -15.17 5.93
CA ASP A 135 1.15 -16.14 5.63
C ASP A 135 1.07 -16.62 4.18
N GLU A 136 -0.12 -17.05 3.74
CA GLU A 136 -0.37 -17.50 2.37
C GLU A 136 -0.16 -16.39 1.33
N VAL A 137 -0.55 -15.15 1.67
CA VAL A 137 -0.32 -13.98 0.80
C VAL A 137 1.16 -13.67 0.69
N LEU A 138 1.90 -13.68 1.80
CA LEU A 138 3.34 -13.45 1.82
C LEU A 138 4.08 -14.54 1.03
N ASP A 139 3.68 -15.80 1.15
CA ASP A 139 4.25 -16.90 0.37
C ASP A 139 4.02 -16.69 -1.13
N ARG A 140 2.81 -16.31 -1.56
CA ARG A 140 2.51 -15.98 -2.97
C ARG A 140 3.34 -14.80 -3.48
N VAL A 141 3.46 -13.73 -2.68
CA VAL A 141 4.26 -12.56 -3.03
C VAL A 141 5.72 -12.94 -3.19
N ASN A 142 6.29 -13.65 -2.21
CA ASN A 142 7.68 -14.10 -2.24
C ASN A 142 7.97 -15.02 -3.44
N ALA A 143 7.08 -15.98 -3.71
CA ALA A 143 7.20 -16.86 -4.88
C ALA A 143 7.18 -16.06 -6.19
N ARG A 144 6.32 -15.04 -6.29
CA ARG A 144 6.25 -14.17 -7.48
C ARG A 144 7.49 -13.29 -7.61
N VAL A 145 7.97 -12.69 -6.52
CA VAL A 145 9.20 -11.88 -6.51
C VAL A 145 10.41 -12.73 -6.92
N ALA A 146 10.53 -13.95 -6.39
CA ALA A 146 11.62 -14.87 -6.72
C ALA A 146 11.60 -15.31 -8.19
N SER A 147 10.42 -15.63 -8.72
CA SER A 147 10.24 -15.96 -10.14
C SER A 147 10.64 -14.81 -11.06
N GLY A 148 10.51 -13.57 -10.59
CA GLY A 148 10.72 -12.37 -11.39
C GLY A 148 9.69 -12.22 -12.51
N TRP A 149 10.02 -11.39 -13.48
CA TRP A 149 9.25 -11.22 -14.70
C TRP A 149 9.73 -12.18 -15.79
N ASP A 150 8.79 -12.81 -16.48
CA ASP A 150 8.99 -13.83 -17.51
C ASP A 150 9.40 -13.25 -18.87
N GLY A 151 9.54 -11.93 -18.97
CA GLY A 151 9.85 -11.24 -20.23
C GLY A 151 8.64 -11.01 -21.13
N GLY A 152 7.44 -11.46 -20.73
CA GLY A 152 6.21 -11.28 -21.48
C GLY A 152 5.74 -9.82 -21.47
N ALA A 153 5.29 -9.30 -22.61
CA ALA A 153 4.75 -7.95 -22.68
C ALA A 153 3.55 -7.79 -21.73
N ILE A 154 3.53 -6.72 -20.94
CA ILE A 154 2.36 -6.32 -20.17
C ILE A 154 1.66 -5.22 -20.96
N PRO A 155 0.38 -5.39 -21.37
CA PRO A 155 -0.34 -4.38 -22.13
C PRO A 155 -0.26 -3.00 -21.47
N GLY A 156 0.12 -1.99 -22.23
CA GLY A 156 0.22 -0.60 -21.76
C GLY A 156 1.50 -0.26 -21.00
N ILE A 157 2.43 -1.21 -20.77
CA ILE A 157 3.73 -0.92 -20.16
C ILE A 157 4.85 -1.23 -21.15
N PRO A 158 5.71 -0.26 -21.51
CA PRO A 158 6.87 -0.51 -22.36
C PRO A 158 7.78 -1.61 -21.78
N THR A 159 8.25 -2.51 -22.65
CA THR A 159 9.10 -3.64 -22.28
C THR A 159 10.38 -3.21 -21.56
N ASP A 160 10.95 -2.06 -21.92
CA ASP A 160 12.17 -1.54 -21.27
C ASP A 160 11.90 -1.09 -19.83
N THR A 161 10.72 -0.53 -19.56
CA THR A 161 10.26 -0.23 -18.19
C THR A 161 10.13 -1.52 -17.38
N LEU A 162 9.58 -2.58 -17.97
CA LEU A 162 9.44 -3.89 -17.33
C LEU A 162 10.80 -4.53 -17.03
N ARG A 163 11.77 -4.39 -17.94
CA ARG A 163 13.16 -4.84 -17.73
C ARG A 163 13.77 -4.11 -16.54
N ALA A 164 13.72 -2.78 -16.53
CA ALA A 164 14.30 -1.95 -15.48
C ALA A 164 13.75 -2.30 -14.07
N ILE A 165 12.45 -2.59 -13.96
CA ILE A 165 11.79 -2.94 -12.69
C ILE A 165 12.15 -4.35 -12.18
N ASN A 166 12.70 -5.21 -13.04
CA ASN A 166 12.94 -6.63 -12.73
C ASN A 166 14.42 -7.04 -12.78
N LEU A 167 15.35 -6.08 -12.85
CA LEU A 167 16.79 -6.36 -12.83
C LEU A 167 17.20 -7.08 -11.53
N PRO A 168 18.12 -8.06 -11.57
CA PRO A 168 18.56 -8.80 -10.38
C PRO A 168 19.03 -7.91 -9.23
N GLU A 169 19.68 -6.80 -9.55
CA GLU A 169 20.14 -5.76 -8.59
C GLU A 169 19.03 -4.94 -7.93
N THR A 170 17.76 -5.17 -8.30
CA THR A 170 16.56 -4.66 -7.61
C THR A 170 15.83 -5.75 -6.81
N ARG A 171 16.37 -6.98 -6.82
CA ARG A 171 15.88 -8.13 -6.05
C ARG A 171 16.73 -8.26 -4.79
N ILE A 172 16.12 -8.51 -3.64
CA ILE A 172 16.83 -8.67 -2.37
C ILE A 172 17.68 -9.96 -2.47
N PRO A 173 19.01 -9.91 -2.30
CA PRO A 173 19.81 -11.12 -2.12
C PRO A 173 19.42 -11.77 -0.78
N ARG A 174 19.19 -13.08 -0.80
CA ARG A 174 18.83 -13.87 0.39
C ARG A 174 19.92 -13.87 1.44
#